data_AF-A0A564HWP7-F1
#
_entry.id   AF-A0A564HWP7-F1
#
_cell.length_a   1.000
_cell.length_b   1.000
_cell.length_c   1.000
_cell.angle_alpha   90.00
_cell.angle_beta   90.00
_cell.angle_gamma   90.00
#
_symmetry.space_group_name_H-M   'P 1'
#
loop_
_entity.id
_entity.type
_entity.pdbx_description
1 polymer ?
#
loop_
_entity_poly.entity_id
_entity_poly.type
_entity_poly.pdbx_seq_one_letter_code
_entity_poly.pdbx_strand_id
1 'polypeptide(L)' 'METETLHCYSCGGSFAREELQYRPSGRGAYRKVAYYCSICNEKEKKKNQLKATQSLARKSLPSRPIAAQLRPALWNK' A
#
# COMPACT_ATOMS: atom_id res chain seq x y z
N MET A 1 -31.11 -9.42 -16.28
CA MET A 1 -30.21 -8.54 -15.51
C MET A 1 -28.81 -9.02 -15.83
N GLU A 2 -28.07 -8.28 -16.65
CA GLU A 2 -26.67 -8.61 -16.92
C GLU A 2 -25.90 -8.45 -15.61
N THR A 3 -25.36 -9.56 -15.10
CA THR A 3 -24.56 -9.54 -13.90
C THR A 3 -23.23 -8.89 -14.26
N GLU A 4 -23.11 -7.58 -14.02
CA GLU A 4 -21.86 -6.84 -14.20
C GLU A 4 -20.80 -7.48 -13.30
N THR A 5 -19.98 -8.34 -13.91
CA THR A 5 -18.83 -8.94 -13.26
C THR A 5 -17.68 -7.95 -13.31
N LEU A 6 -17.02 -7.78 -12.17
CA LEU A 6 -15.86 -6.91 -12.04
C LEU A 6 -14.62 -7.77 -11.78
N HIS A 7 -13.49 -7.29 -12.25
CA HIS A 7 -12.23 -7.99 -12.05
C HIS A 7 -11.52 -7.50 -10.78
N CYS A 8 -10.97 -8.45 -10.04
CA CYS A 8 -10.04 -8.15 -8.97
C CYS A 8 -8.75 -7.58 -9.57
N TYR A 9 -8.34 -6.40 -9.10
CA TYR A 9 -7.13 -5.71 -9.56
C TYR A 9 -5.82 -6.48 -9.29
N SER A 10 -5.86 -7.45 -8.38
CA SER A 10 -4.70 -8.22 -7.95
C SER A 10 -4.57 -9.56 -8.67
N CYS A 11 -5.60 -10.42 -8.57
CA CYS A 11 -5.55 -11.76 -9.15
C CYS A 11 -6.18 -11.87 -10.55
N GLY A 12 -6.84 -10.82 -11.04
CA GLY A 12 -7.53 -10.82 -12.34
C GLY A 12 -8.82 -11.63 -12.40
N GLY A 13 -9.20 -12.33 -11.32
CA GLY A 13 -10.43 -13.11 -11.27
C GLY A 13 -11.68 -12.24 -11.41
N SER A 14 -12.70 -12.77 -12.08
CA SER A 14 -14.02 -12.15 -12.26
C SER A 14 -14.92 -12.52 -11.09
N PHE A 15 -15.53 -11.52 -10.47
CA PHE A 15 -16.42 -11.69 -9.32
C PHE A 15 -17.67 -10.82 -9.48
N ALA A 16 -18.69 -11.11 -8.69
CA ALA A 16 -19.79 -10.18 -8.52
C ALA A 16 -19.30 -8.91 -7.77
N ARG A 17 -19.92 -7.76 -8.04
CA ARG A 17 -19.54 -6.48 -7.40
C ARG A 17 -19.60 -6.55 -5.86
N GLU A 18 -20.55 -7.27 -5.30
CA GLU A 18 -20.78 -7.39 -3.86
C GLU A 18 -19.66 -8.16 -3.14
N GLU A 19 -19.01 -9.09 -3.84
CA GLU A 19 -17.90 -9.89 -3.31
C GLU A 19 -16.57 -9.12 -3.31
N LEU A 20 -16.52 -7.99 -4.02
CA LEU A 20 -15.31 -7.20 -4.18
C LEU A 20 -15.30 -6.00 -3.23
N GLN A 21 -14.17 -5.82 -2.56
CA GLN A 21 -13.95 -4.66 -1.72
C GLN A 21 -13.39 -3.50 -2.55
N TYR A 22 -14.13 -2.39 -2.57
CA TYR A 22 -13.66 -1.16 -3.18
C TYR A 22 -12.55 -0.53 -2.34
N ARG A 23 -11.34 -0.37 -2.91
CA ARG A 23 -10.20 0.26 -2.24
C ARG A 23 -9.43 1.15 -3.23
N PRO A 24 -9.83 2.41 -3.42
CA PRO A 24 -9.19 3.31 -4.37
C PRO A 24 -7.71 3.51 -4.07
N SER A 25 -6.95 3.80 -5.12
CA SER A 25 -5.51 4.07 -5.09
C SER A 25 -5.25 5.48 -5.63
N GLY A 26 -4.20 6.17 -5.18
CA GLY A 26 -3.87 7.52 -5.62
C GLY A 26 -4.63 8.64 -4.87
N ARG A 27 -4.38 9.89 -5.27
CA ARG A 27 -4.93 11.10 -4.64
C ARG A 27 -5.47 12.06 -5.71
N GLY A 28 -6.53 12.80 -5.37
CA GLY A 28 -7.12 13.83 -6.24
C GLY A 28 -7.51 13.29 -7.62
N ALA A 29 -7.17 14.04 -8.67
CA ALA A 29 -7.45 13.69 -10.07
C ALA A 29 -6.82 12.37 -10.54
N TYR A 30 -5.79 11.87 -9.85
CA TYR A 30 -5.11 10.62 -10.19
C TYR A 30 -5.65 9.41 -9.40
N ARG A 31 -6.81 9.54 -8.77
CA ARG A 31 -7.43 8.44 -8.01
C ARG A 31 -7.92 7.35 -8.97
N LYS A 32 -7.29 6.17 -8.88
CA LYS A 32 -7.68 4.96 -9.61
C LYS A 32 -8.73 4.18 -8.82
N VAL A 33 -9.83 3.86 -9.49
CA VAL A 33 -10.87 2.95 -9.00
C VAL A 33 -10.31 1.54 -9.06
N ALA A 34 -10.19 0.88 -7.90
CA ALA A 34 -9.65 -0.47 -7.81
C ALA A 34 -10.50 -1.31 -6.86
N TYR A 35 -10.82 -2.51 -7.31
CA TYR A 35 -11.60 -3.51 -6.58
C TYR A 35 -10.71 -4.71 -6.25
N TYR A 36 -10.83 -5.23 -5.04
CA TYR A 36 -9.99 -6.33 -4.56
C TYR A 36 -10.84 -7.43 -3.94
N CYS A 37 -10.46 -8.67 -4.20
CA CYS A 37 -11.13 -9.83 -3.63
C CYS A 37 -10.64 -10.11 -2.20
N SER A 38 -11.57 -10.51 -1.33
CA SER A 38 -11.28 -10.95 0.04
C SER A 38 -10.47 -12.25 0.08
N ILE A 39 -10.58 -13.08 -0.95
CA ILE A 39 -9.88 -14.37 -1.09
C ILE A 39 -8.38 -14.18 -1.30
N CYS A 40 -8.02 -13.38 -2.30
CA CYS A 40 -6.63 -13.07 -2.62
C CYS A 40 -5.99 -12.18 -1.55
N ASN A 41 -6.73 -11.15 -1.13
CA ASN A 41 -6.36 -10.09 -0.18
C ASN A 41 -4.90 -9.62 -0.29
N GLU A 42 -4.39 -9.59 -1.52
CA GLU A 42 -2.96 -9.46 -1.79
C GLU A 42 -2.41 -8.10 -1.35
N LYS A 43 -3.24 -7.05 -1.45
CA LYS A 43 -2.93 -5.70 -0.97
C LYS A 43 -2.66 -5.68 0.55
N GLU A 44 -3.45 -6.43 1.32
CA GLU A 44 -3.27 -6.58 2.77
C GLU A 44 -2.00 -7.36 3.08
N LYS A 45 -1.74 -8.46 2.35
CA LYS A 45 -0.53 -9.28 2.48
C LYS A 45 0.73 -8.44 2.25
N LYS A 46 0.78 -7.67 1.15
CA LYS A 46 1.89 -6.75 0.84
C LYS A 46 2.07 -5.70 1.92
N LYS A 47 0.98 -5.10 2.42
CA LYS A 47 1.04 -4.14 3.54
C LYS A 47 1.63 -4.76 4.81
N ASN A 48 1.24 -6.00 5.15
CA ASN A 48 1.75 -6.70 6.32
C ASN A 48 3.23 -7.08 6.18
N GLN A 49 3.64 -7.53 5.00
CA GLN A 49 5.05 -7.78 4.69
C GLN A 49 5.90 -6.52 4.85
N LEU A 50 5.45 -5.38 4.30
CA LEU A 50 6.15 -4.10 4.45
C LEU A 50 6.23 -3.63 5.91
N LYS A 51 5.18 -3.86 6.71
CA LYS A 51 5.21 -3.55 8.15
C LYS A 51 6.20 -4.43 8.90
N ALA A 52 6.23 -5.74 8.59
CA ALA A 52 7.17 -6.67 9.20
C ALA A 52 8.62 -6.30 8.89
N THR A 53 8.91 -5.88 7.65
CA THR A 53 10.27 -5.45 7.26
C THR A 53 10.64 -4.05 7.74
N GLN A 54 9.68 -3.23 8.19
CA GLN A 54 9.93 -1.85 8.61
C GLN A 54 10.94 -1.74 9.77
N SER A 55 10.94 -2.71 10.69
CA SER A 55 11.89 -2.75 11.82
C SER A 55 13.30 -3.15 11.37
N LEU A 56 13.39 -4.08 10.42
CA LEU A 56 14.66 -4.52 9.82
C LEU A 56 15.30 -3.40 9.00
N ALA A 57 14.51 -2.74 8.15
CA ALA A 57 14.97 -1.60 7.35
C ALA A 57 15.43 -0.42 8.24
N ARG A 58 14.72 -0.15 9.34
CA ARG A 58 15.16 0.89 10.29
C ARG A 58 16.51 0.58 10.93
N LYS A 59 16.82 -0.70 11.18
CA LYS A 59 18.11 -1.13 11.76
C LYS A 59 19.25 -1.13 10.75
N SER A 60 18.95 -1.25 9.45
CA SER A 60 19.97 -1.22 8.39
C SER A 60 20.31 0.19 7.90
N LEU A 61 19.49 1.20 8.23
CA LEU A 61 19.80 2.58 7.86
C LEU A 61 20.91 3.12 8.76
N PRO A 62 21.87 3.88 8.21
CA PRO A 62 22.92 4.51 9.00
C PRO A 62 22.28 5.42 10.06
N SER A 63 22.74 5.29 11.30
CA SER A 63 22.30 6.17 12.37
C SER A 63 22.72 7.59 12.05
N ARG A 64 21.83 8.55 12.31
CA ARG A 64 22.13 9.96 12.05
C ARG A 64 23.25 10.39 13.00
N PRO A 65 24.33 11.03 12.52
CA PRO A 65 25.44 11.42 13.38
C PRO A 65 24.95 12.39 14.47
N ILE A 66 25.50 12.26 15.67
CA ILE A 66 25.07 13.01 16.88
C ILE A 66 25.08 14.53 16.62
N ALA A 67 26.06 15.02 15.88
CA ALA A 67 26.16 16.43 15.48
C ALA A 67 24.95 16.94 14.66
N ALA A 68 24.37 16.08 13.81
CA ALA A 68 23.18 16.41 13.02
C ALA A 68 21.88 16.23 13.83
N GLN A 69 21.87 15.43 14.89
CA GLN A 69 20.70 15.32 15.78
C GLN A 69 20.50 16.59 16.62
N LEU A 70 21.60 17.20 17.07
CA LEU A 70 21.59 18.39 17.95
C LEU A 70 21.41 19.72 17.20
N ARG A 71 21.49 19.73 15.87
CA ARG A 71 21.40 20.95 15.05
C ARG A 71 20.42 20.79 13.89
N PRO A 72 19.14 21.18 14.06
CA PRO A 72 18.11 21.16 13.01
C PRO A 72 18.47 21.92 11.73
N ALA A 73 19.31 22.96 11.85
CA ALA A 73 19.78 23.75 10.70
C ALA A 73 20.63 22.96 9.69
N LEU A 74 21.16 21.80 10.06
CA LEU A 74 21.93 20.92 9.16
C LEU A 74 21.05 19.90 8.42
N TRP A 75 19.72 19.97 8.54
CA TRP A 75 18.81 18.97 7.97
C TRP A 75 18.47 19.21 6.49
N ASN A 76 18.64 20.44 6.01
CA ASN A 76 18.27 20.88 4.66
C ASN A 76 19.45 21.58 3.95
N LYS A 77 20.63 20.95 3.95
CA LYS A 77 21.73 21.32 3.06
C LYS A 77 22.01 20.19 2.10
#